data_AF-A0A6L9GAI8-F1
#
_entry.id   AF-A0A6L9GAI8-F1
#
_cell.length_a   1.000
_cell.length_b   1.000
_cell.length_c   1.000
_cell.angle_alpha   90.00
_cell.angle_beta   90.00
_cell.angle_gamma   90.00
#
_symmetry.space_group_name_H-M   'P 1'
#
loop_
_entity.id
_entity.type
_entity.pdbx_description
1 polymer ?
#
loop_
_entity_poly.entity_id
_entity_poly.type
_entity_poly.pdbx_seq_one_letter_code
_entity_poly.pdbx_strand_id
1 'polypeptide(L)'
;KLTLKFICTTGKLPVPWPTLVTTLTYGVQCFSRYPDHMKQHDFFKSAMPEGYVQERTIFFKDDGNYKTRAEVKFEGDTLVNRIELKGIDFKEDGNILGHKLEYNYNSHNVYIMADKQKNGIKVNFKIRHNIEDGSVQLADHYQQNTPIGDGPVLLPDNHYLST
;
A
#
# COMPACT_ATOMS: atom_id res chain seq x y z
N LYS A 1 -3.57 15.09 2.36
CA LYS A 1 -4.67 14.76 3.30
C LYS A 1 -5.62 13.82 2.56
N LEU A 2 -6.04 12.74 3.20
CA LEU A 2 -6.96 11.76 2.63
C LEU A 2 -8.06 11.50 3.66
N THR A 3 -9.30 11.36 3.22
CA THR A 3 -10.44 11.02 4.08
C THR A 3 -11.31 10.05 3.32
N LEU A 4 -11.46 8.84 3.84
CA LEU A 4 -12.12 7.73 3.17
C LEU A 4 -13.00 6.97 4.17
N LYS A 5 -14.08 6.37 3.65
CA LYS A 5 -14.92 5.43 4.38
C LYS A 5 -14.95 4.13 3.59
N PHE A 6 -14.63 3.02 4.26
CA PHE A 6 -14.66 1.69 3.67
C PHE A 6 -15.85 0.90 4.21
N ILE A 7 -16.44 0.07 3.35
CA ILE A 7 -17.58 -0.79 3.68
C ILE A 7 -17.25 -2.18 3.14
N CYS A 8 -17.40 -3.21 3.98
CA CYS A 8 -17.37 -4.59 3.49
C CYS A 8 -18.75 -4.90 2.90
N THR A 9 -18.82 -5.09 1.59
CA THR A 9 -20.08 -5.30 0.87
C THR A 9 -20.58 -6.74 0.92
N THR A 10 -19.82 -7.65 1.52
CA THR A 10 -20.13 -9.08 1.64
C THR A 10 -20.40 -9.51 3.08
N GLY A 11 -20.67 -8.56 3.98
CA GLY A 11 -20.99 -8.83 5.38
C GLY A 11 -19.79 -8.62 6.31
N LYS A 12 -19.48 -9.62 7.15
CA LYS A 12 -18.34 -9.55 8.07
C LYS A 12 -17.04 -9.67 7.30
N LEU A 13 -16.14 -8.70 7.45
CA LEU A 13 -14.80 -8.76 6.89
C LEU A 13 -14.03 -9.93 7.55
N PRO A 14 -13.39 -10.84 6.78
CA PRO A 14 -12.75 -12.05 7.32
C PRO A 14 -11.37 -11.78 7.95
N VAL A 15 -10.92 -10.53 7.96
CA VAL A 15 -9.62 -10.10 8.50
C VAL A 15 -9.78 -8.77 9.24
N PRO A 16 -8.83 -8.37 10.10
CA PRO A 16 -8.90 -7.09 10.80
C PRO A 16 -8.67 -5.93 9.83
N TRP A 17 -9.49 -4.88 9.93
CA TRP A 17 -9.36 -3.68 9.10
C TRP A 17 -7.94 -3.08 9.03
N PRO A 18 -7.15 -3.03 10.13
CA PRO A 18 -5.78 -2.52 10.06
C PRO A 18 -4.90 -3.23 9.02
N THR A 19 -5.10 -4.52 8.76
CA THR A 19 -4.25 -5.27 7.80
C THR A 19 -4.48 -4.84 6.35
N LEU A 20 -5.59 -4.14 6.07
CA LEU A 20 -5.96 -3.69 4.72
C LEU A 20 -5.62 -2.20 4.47
N VAL A 21 -5.22 -1.44 5.50
CA VAL A 21 -5.01 0.01 5.39
C VAL A 21 -3.99 0.35 4.30
N THR A 22 -2.84 -0.33 4.24
CA THR A 22 -1.81 -0.08 3.22
C THR A 22 -2.31 -0.44 1.81
N THR A 23 -3.02 -1.55 1.68
CA THR A 23 -3.62 -1.97 0.41
C THR A 23 -4.62 -0.93 -0.11
N LEU A 24 -5.54 -0.48 0.75
CA LEU A 24 -6.63 0.44 0.39
C LEU A 24 -6.15 1.89 0.21
N THR A 25 -5.37 2.41 1.16
CA THR A 25 -5.05 3.84 1.27
C THR A 25 -3.65 4.17 0.80
N TYR A 26 -2.66 3.30 1.03
CA TYR A 26 -1.31 3.51 0.49
C TYR A 26 -1.25 3.05 -0.97
N GLY A 27 -2.35 2.58 -1.56
CA GLY A 27 -2.50 2.51 -3.01
C GLY A 27 -2.62 3.87 -3.69
N VAL A 28 -3.15 4.87 -2.99
CA VAL A 28 -3.35 6.22 -3.54
C VAL A 28 -2.25 7.19 -3.06
N GLN A 29 -1.00 6.72 -3.09
CA GLN A 29 0.19 7.52 -2.71
C GLN A 29 0.39 8.77 -3.58
N CYS A 30 -0.30 8.88 -4.72
CA CYS A 30 -0.42 10.13 -5.48
C CYS A 30 -0.97 11.32 -4.66
N PHE A 31 -1.68 11.10 -3.56
CA PHE A 31 -2.12 12.18 -2.65
C PHE A 31 -1.06 12.65 -1.63
N SER A 32 0.14 12.06 -1.66
CA SER A 32 1.25 12.50 -0.81
C SER A 32 1.65 13.93 -1.15
N ARG A 33 1.98 14.72 -0.13
CA ARG A 33 2.47 16.09 -0.32
C ARG A 33 3.99 16.06 -0.47
N TYR A 34 4.47 16.23 -1.70
CA TYR A 34 5.89 16.49 -1.96
C TYR A 34 6.17 18.00 -1.81
N PRO A 35 7.18 18.40 -1.01
CA PRO A 35 7.68 19.77 -0.98
C PRO A 35 8.10 20.25 -2.37
N ASP A 36 8.08 21.56 -2.61
CA ASP A 36 8.37 22.13 -3.95
C ASP A 36 9.71 21.66 -4.53
N HIS A 37 10.76 21.62 -3.71
CA HIS A 37 12.09 21.15 -4.09
C HIS A 37 12.21 19.63 -4.26
N MET A 38 11.14 18.87 -4.04
CA MET A 38 11.09 17.42 -4.21
C MET A 38 10.08 16.99 -5.27
N LYS A 39 9.37 17.91 -5.93
CA LYS A 39 8.34 17.57 -6.93
C LYS A 39 8.89 16.75 -8.10
N GLN A 40 10.16 16.92 -8.44
CA GLN A 40 10.87 16.12 -9.44
C GLN A 40 11.05 14.63 -9.05
N HIS A 41 10.66 14.25 -7.83
CA HIS A 41 10.71 12.87 -7.33
C HIS A 41 9.31 12.26 -7.15
N ASP A 42 8.25 12.94 -7.62
CA ASP A 42 6.87 12.46 -7.47
C ASP A 42 6.46 11.56 -8.64
N PHE A 43 6.94 10.31 -8.60
CA PHE A 43 6.58 9.26 -9.58
C PHE A 43 5.06 9.13 -9.72
N PHE A 44 4.35 9.05 -8.59
CA PHE A 44 2.93 8.72 -8.54
C PHE A 44 2.08 9.71 -9.33
N LYS A 45 2.35 11.01 -9.21
CA LYS A 45 1.62 12.04 -9.98
C LYS A 45 2.09 12.10 -11.43
N SER A 46 3.37 11.84 -11.71
CA SER A 46 3.89 11.87 -13.07
C SER A 46 3.32 10.78 -13.98
N ALA A 47 2.85 9.66 -13.41
CA ALA A 47 2.23 8.58 -14.16
C ALA A 47 0.74 8.84 -14.48
N MET A 48 0.13 9.92 -13.98
CA MET A 48 -1.27 10.26 -14.22
C MET A 48 -1.42 11.07 -15.53
N PRO A 49 -2.57 10.98 -16.24
CA PRO A 49 -3.82 10.32 -15.84
C PRO A 49 -3.91 8.80 -16.10
N GLU A 50 -3.05 8.25 -16.97
CA GLU A 50 -3.03 6.83 -17.35
C GLU A 50 -2.86 5.91 -16.14
N GLY A 51 -2.09 6.38 -15.17
CA GLY A 51 -1.93 5.77 -13.86
C GLY A 51 -0.76 4.81 -13.77
N TYR A 52 -0.77 4.03 -12.69
CA TYR A 52 0.25 3.03 -12.41
C TYR A 52 -0.39 1.73 -11.91
N VAL A 53 0.29 0.62 -12.21
CA VAL A 53 0.07 -0.65 -11.52
C VAL A 53 0.87 -0.60 -10.22
N GLN A 54 0.26 -1.05 -9.13
CA GLN A 54 0.92 -1.24 -7.84
C GLN A 54 0.75 -2.68 -7.38
N GLU A 55 1.87 -3.37 -7.22
CA GLU A 55 1.92 -4.74 -6.74
C GLU A 55 2.58 -4.81 -5.37
N ARG A 56 2.06 -5.66 -4.49
CA ARG A 56 2.67 -5.93 -3.19
C ARG A 56 2.69 -7.41 -2.85
N THR A 57 3.73 -7.80 -2.14
CA THR A 57 3.68 -8.96 -1.25
C THR A 57 3.86 -8.49 0.18
N ILE A 58 2.94 -8.88 1.05
CA ILE A 58 2.90 -8.50 2.47
C ILE A 58 3.01 -9.77 3.30
N PHE A 59 4.12 -9.95 4.01
CA PHE A 59 4.36 -11.11 4.86
C PHE A 59 4.03 -10.78 6.30
N PHE A 60 3.05 -11.47 6.88
CA PHE A 60 2.79 -11.39 8.31
C PHE A 60 3.74 -12.36 9.01
N LYS A 61 4.61 -11.83 9.87
CA LYS A 61 5.60 -12.62 10.61
C LYS A 61 4.88 -13.76 11.35
N ASP A 62 5.37 -14.98 11.15
CA ASP A 62 4.85 -16.22 11.75
C ASP A 62 3.39 -16.55 11.41
N ASP A 63 2.85 -15.99 10.32
CA ASP A 63 1.49 -16.21 9.81
C ASP A 63 1.50 -16.17 8.25
N GLY A 64 0.34 -16.02 7.62
CA GLY A 64 0.19 -16.00 6.16
C GLY A 64 0.74 -14.77 5.46
N ASN A 65 0.44 -14.66 4.16
CA ASN A 65 0.85 -13.53 3.33
C ASN A 65 -0.28 -13.03 2.42
N TYR A 66 -0.26 -11.73 2.11
CA TYR A 66 -1.06 -11.15 1.04
C TYR A 66 -0.22 -10.94 -0.22
N LYS A 67 -0.81 -11.25 -1.37
CA LYS A 67 -0.39 -10.74 -2.68
C LYS A 67 -1.47 -9.83 -3.22
N THR A 68 -1.08 -8.64 -3.64
CA THR A 68 -2.01 -7.65 -4.19
C THR A 68 -1.54 -7.15 -5.53
N ARG A 69 -2.46 -6.96 -6.47
CA ARG A 69 -2.25 -6.20 -7.70
C ARG A 69 -3.33 -5.13 -7.78
N ALA A 70 -2.93 -3.89 -7.96
CA ALA A 70 -3.83 -2.76 -8.05
C ALA A 70 -3.54 -1.91 -9.29
N GLU A 71 -4.59 -1.33 -9.88
CA GLU A 71 -4.47 -0.27 -10.86
C GLU A 71 -5.00 1.03 -10.27
N VAL A 72 -4.17 2.08 -10.33
CA VAL A 72 -4.47 3.39 -9.77
C VAL A 72 -4.41 4.41 -10.89
N LYS A 73 -5.57 4.93 -11.30
CA LYS A 73 -5.72 5.77 -12.49
C LYS A 73 -6.93 6.69 -12.38
N PHE A 74 -6.98 7.72 -13.24
CA PHE A 74 -8.18 8.53 -13.38
C PHE A 74 -9.22 7.82 -14.25
N GLU A 75 -10.46 7.78 -13.79
CA GLU A 75 -11.65 7.43 -14.56
C GLU A 75 -12.56 8.67 -14.56
N GLY A 76 -12.47 9.48 -15.61
CA GLY A 76 -13.07 10.81 -15.62
C GLY A 76 -12.35 11.76 -14.65
N ASP A 77 -13.11 12.37 -13.74
CA ASP A 77 -12.60 13.25 -12.68
C ASP A 77 -12.23 12.49 -11.38
N THR A 78 -12.46 11.18 -11.35
CA THR A 78 -12.32 10.36 -10.16
C THR A 78 -11.04 9.54 -10.21
N LEU A 79 -10.21 9.65 -9.18
CA LEU A 79 -9.06 8.75 -8.99
C LEU A 79 -9.55 7.42 -8.41
N VAL A 80 -9.38 6.34 -9.16
CA VAL A 80 -9.83 4.99 -8.80
C VAL A 80 -8.63 4.11 -8.47
N ASN A 81 -8.73 3.37 -7.37
CA ASN A 81 -7.80 2.31 -6.99
C ASN A 81 -8.55 0.97 -7.02
N ARG A 82 -8.37 0.18 -8.09
CA ARG A 82 -9.00 -1.15 -8.24
C ARG A 82 -7.99 -2.20 -7.85
N ILE A 83 -8.34 -3.05 -6.88
CA ILE A 83 -7.40 -3.97 -6.22
C ILE A 83 -7.93 -5.40 -6.30
N GLU A 84 -7.05 -6.31 -6.68
CA GLU A 84 -7.20 -7.74 -6.40
C GLU A 84 -6.24 -8.13 -5.27
N LEU A 85 -6.76 -8.83 -4.25
CA LEU A 85 -5.98 -9.32 -3.12
C LEU A 85 -6.22 -10.82 -2.95
N LYS A 86 -5.14 -11.58 -2.82
CA LYS A 86 -5.16 -12.99 -2.45
C LYS A 86 -4.34 -13.20 -1.17
N GLY A 87 -4.99 -13.72 -0.13
CA GLY A 87 -4.34 -14.15 1.09
C GLY A 87 -4.24 -15.67 1.16
N ILE A 88 -3.08 -16.21 1.54
CA ILE A 88 -2.85 -17.65 1.71
C ILE A 88 -2.00 -17.92 2.95
N ASP A 89 -2.02 -19.18 3.39
CA ASP A 89 -1.18 -19.73 4.47
C ASP A 89 -1.42 -19.10 5.86
N PHE A 90 -2.58 -18.47 6.07
CA PHE A 90 -2.96 -17.93 7.35
C PHE A 90 -3.40 -19.02 8.33
N LYS A 91 -3.01 -18.89 9.59
CA LYS A 91 -3.47 -19.77 10.67
C LYS A 91 -4.87 -19.37 11.10
N GLU A 92 -5.79 -20.33 11.21
CA GLU A 92 -7.19 -20.08 11.58
C GLU A 92 -7.32 -19.40 12.96
N ASP A 93 -6.46 -19.78 13.91
CA ASP A 93 -6.36 -19.21 15.26
C ASP A 93 -5.26 -18.13 15.39
N GLY A 94 -4.65 -17.74 14.27
CA GLY A 94 -3.61 -16.71 14.20
C GLY A 94 -4.13 -15.31 14.52
N ASN A 95 -3.24 -14.33 14.53
CA ASN A 95 -3.61 -12.94 14.87
C ASN A 95 -4.57 -12.34 13.83
N ILE A 96 -4.42 -12.73 12.56
CA ILE A 96 -5.23 -12.22 11.44
C ILE A 96 -6.62 -12.87 11.47
N LEU A 97 -6.74 -14.17 11.23
CA LEU A 97 -8.06 -14.83 11.15
C LEU A 97 -8.76 -14.91 12.52
N GLY A 98 -8.00 -14.90 13.62
CA GLY A 98 -8.53 -14.80 14.98
C GLY A 98 -8.92 -13.39 15.43
N HIS A 99 -8.76 -12.37 14.57
CA HIS A 99 -9.13 -10.98 14.86
C HIS A 99 -8.53 -10.38 16.15
N LYS A 100 -7.23 -10.58 16.41
CA LYS A 100 -6.57 -10.17 17.67
C LYS A 100 -5.85 -8.81 17.61
N LEU A 101 -5.97 -8.09 16.49
CA LEU A 101 -5.30 -6.81 16.27
C LEU A 101 -6.15 -5.67 16.85
N GLU A 102 -5.50 -4.72 17.53
CA GLU A 102 -6.16 -3.49 17.95
C GLU A 102 -6.63 -2.66 16.74
N TYR A 103 -7.75 -1.94 16.87
CA TYR A 103 -8.27 -1.06 15.83
C TYR A 103 -7.55 0.30 15.83
N ASN A 104 -6.26 0.30 15.51
CA ASN A 104 -5.44 1.50 15.38
C ASN A 104 -4.37 1.35 14.28
N TYR A 105 -3.60 2.42 14.06
CA TYR A 105 -2.50 2.43 13.11
C TYR A 105 -1.39 3.36 13.57
N ASN A 106 -0.16 2.86 13.63
CA ASN A 106 1.02 3.64 13.97
C ASN A 106 1.49 4.49 12.78
N SER A 107 2.34 5.49 13.04
CA SER A 107 3.08 6.18 11.97
C SER A 107 4.24 5.32 11.44
N HIS A 108 4.55 5.48 10.16
CA HIS A 108 5.58 4.71 9.47
C HIS A 108 6.34 5.55 8.43
N ASN A 109 7.54 5.09 8.08
CA ASN A 109 8.28 5.61 6.94
C ASN A 109 8.26 4.58 5.81
N VAL A 110 7.86 5.03 4.63
CA VAL A 110 7.76 4.22 3.41
C VAL A 110 8.92 4.59 2.50
N TYR A 111 9.93 3.72 2.41
CA TYR A 111 11.17 3.99 1.69
C TYR A 111 11.01 3.70 0.20
N ILE A 112 11.31 4.70 -0.64
CA ILE A 112 11.10 4.67 -2.09
C ILE A 112 12.44 4.78 -2.80
N MET A 113 12.63 3.93 -3.82
CA MET A 113 13.82 3.91 -4.68
C MET A 113 13.37 3.73 -6.13
N ALA A 114 14.08 4.35 -7.07
CA ALA A 114 13.82 4.11 -8.49
C ALA A 114 14.14 2.66 -8.91
N ASP A 115 13.30 2.11 -9.78
CA ASP A 115 13.54 0.89 -10.55
C ASP A 115 13.63 1.25 -12.03
N LYS A 116 14.82 1.68 -12.46
CA LYS A 116 15.08 2.11 -13.84
C LYS A 116 14.83 1.01 -14.87
N GLN A 117 14.98 -0.26 -14.48
CA GLN A 117 14.77 -1.39 -15.39
C GLN A 117 13.29 -1.57 -15.77
N LYS A 118 12.38 -1.17 -14.88
CA LYS A 118 10.93 -1.26 -15.10
C LYS A 118 10.26 0.10 -15.27
N ASN A 119 11.06 1.15 -15.50
CA ASN A 119 10.60 2.54 -15.60
C ASN A 119 9.67 2.94 -14.44
N GLY A 120 9.99 2.49 -13.22
CA GLY A 120 9.09 2.58 -12.07
C GLY A 120 9.82 2.76 -10.74
N ILE A 121 9.19 2.32 -9.65
CA ILE A 121 9.78 2.38 -8.31
C ILE A 121 9.65 1.04 -7.58
N LYS A 122 10.58 0.82 -6.65
CA LYS A 122 10.49 -0.19 -5.60
C LYS A 122 10.34 0.49 -4.25
N VAL A 123 9.52 -0.11 -3.41
CA VAL A 123 9.16 0.45 -2.11
C VAL A 123 9.22 -0.65 -1.06
N ASN A 124 9.83 -0.37 0.09
CA ASN A 124 9.95 -1.30 1.20
C ASN A 124 9.65 -0.62 2.52
N PHE A 125 8.91 -1.29 3.38
CA PHE A 125 8.65 -0.85 4.76
C PHE A 125 8.10 -2.02 5.59
N LYS A 126 8.11 -1.85 6.91
CA LYS A 126 7.57 -2.82 7.84
C LYS A 126 6.53 -2.15 8.72
N ILE A 127 5.32 -2.69 8.74
CA ILE A 127 4.25 -2.24 9.63
C ILE A 127 4.32 -3.02 10.94
N ARG A 128 3.99 -2.32 12.03
CA ARG A 128 3.83 -2.89 13.37
C ARG A 128 2.38 -2.73 13.80
N HIS A 129 1.61 -3.81 13.72
CA HIS A 129 0.24 -3.85 14.24
C HIS A 129 0.28 -4.19 15.72
N ASN A 130 -0.39 -3.39 16.54
CA ASN A 130 -0.55 -3.70 17.96
C ASN A 130 -1.55 -4.87 18.11
N ILE A 131 -1.26 -5.78 19.02
CA ILE A 131 -2.13 -6.90 19.38
C ILE A 131 -2.78 -6.59 20.73
N GLU A 132 -4.01 -7.07 20.93
CA GLU A 132 -4.80 -6.85 22.17
C GLU A 132 -4.09 -7.34 23.45
N ASP A 133 -3.15 -8.29 23.33
CA ASP A 133 -2.35 -8.80 24.45
C ASP A 133 -1.10 -7.95 24.77
N GLY A 134 -0.90 -6.84 24.06
CA GLY A 134 0.23 -5.94 24.19
C GLY A 134 1.46 -6.31 23.35
N SER A 135 1.44 -7.44 22.63
CA SER A 135 2.48 -7.82 21.68
C SER A 135 2.32 -7.09 20.32
N VAL A 136 3.20 -7.41 19.36
CA VAL A 136 3.22 -6.78 18.04
C VAL A 136 3.24 -7.83 16.92
N GLN A 137 2.32 -7.69 15.97
CA GLN A 137 2.35 -8.41 14.70
C GLN A 137 3.08 -7.58 13.65
N LEU A 138 4.19 -8.11 13.12
CA LEU A 138 4.94 -7.48 12.03
C LEU A 138 4.33 -7.85 10.67
N ALA A 139 4.26 -6.88 9.77
CA ALA A 139 3.89 -7.07 8.38
C ALA A 139 4.93 -6.44 7.43
N ASP A 140 5.76 -7.28 6.81
CA ASP A 140 6.82 -6.87 5.89
C ASP A 140 6.26 -6.61 4.49
N HIS A 141 6.38 -5.36 4.03
CA HIS A 141 5.85 -4.92 2.74
C HIS A 141 6.96 -4.79 1.71
N TYR A 142 6.79 -5.52 0.61
CA TYR A 142 7.56 -5.39 -0.62
C TYR A 142 6.62 -4.88 -1.71
N GLN A 143 6.93 -3.72 -2.28
CA GLN A 143 6.06 -3.04 -3.23
C GLN A 143 6.82 -2.68 -4.51
N GLN A 144 6.12 -2.77 -5.63
CA GLN A 144 6.54 -2.34 -6.95
C GLN A 144 5.45 -1.46 -7.56
N ASN A 145 5.83 -0.33 -8.15
CA ASN A 145 4.93 0.43 -9.02
C ASN A 145 5.55 0.60 -10.40
N THR A 146 4.74 0.40 -11.43
CA THR A 146 5.11 0.58 -12.84
C THR A 146 4.02 1.41 -13.54
N PRO A 147 4.39 2.36 -14.41
CA PRO A 147 3.40 3.16 -15.13
C PRO A 147 2.54 2.28 -16.04
N ILE A 148 1.29 2.68 -16.26
CA ILE A 148 0.39 2.04 -17.23
C ILE A 148 0.63 2.61 -18.63
N GLY A 149 0.83 3.93 -18.73
CA GLY A 149 1.11 4.60 -20.00
C GLY A 149 2.59 4.51 -20.42
N ASP A 150 2.83 4.72 -21.73
CA ASP A 150 4.18 4.74 -22.32
C ASP A 150 4.87 6.11 -22.22
N GLY A 151 4.19 7.11 -21.63
CA GLY A 151 4.71 8.45 -21.44
C GLY A 151 5.92 8.51 -20.49
N PRO A 152 6.71 9.60 -20.54
CA PRO A 152 7.81 9.80 -19.60
C PRO A 152 7.28 9.97 -18.17
N VAL A 153 7.98 9.36 -17.21
CA VAL A 153 7.69 9.48 -15.77
C VAL A 153 8.90 9.98 -15.00
N LEU A 154 8.65 10.51 -13.80
CA LEU A 154 9.70 10.96 -12.89
C LEU A 154 10.24 9.77 -12.09
N LEU A 155 11.51 9.43 -12.30
CA LEU A 155 12.20 8.42 -11.50
C LEU A 155 12.93 9.11 -10.35
N PRO A 156 12.58 8.81 -9.08
CA PRO A 156 13.09 9.57 -7.94
C PRO A 156 14.48 9.12 -7.51
N ASP A 157 15.23 10.02 -6.89
CA ASP A 157 16.29 9.63 -5.98
C ASP A 157 15.68 9.03 -4.70
N ASN A 158 16.51 8.34 -3.91
CA ASN A 158 16.05 7.69 -2.68
C ASN A 158 15.43 8.71 -1.72
N HIS A 159 14.22 8.44 -1.27
CA HIS A 159 13.50 9.25 -0.28
C HIS A 159 12.49 8.37 0.47
N TYR A 160 11.69 8.99 1.34
CA TYR A 160 10.60 8.29 2.01
C TYR A 160 9.35 9.15 2.09
N LEU A 161 8.20 8.49 2.24
CA LEU A 161 6.97 9.13 2.69
C LEU A 161 6.81 8.88 4.18
N SER A 162 6.57 9.94 4.95
CA SER A 162 6.16 9.84 6.35
C SER A 162 4.63 9.81 6.40
N THR A 163 4.07 8.72 6.93
CA THR A 163 2.62 8.45 6.96
C THR A 163 2.10 8.34 8.38
#